data_AF-A0A2S9V832-F1
#
_entry.id   AF-A0A2S9V832-F1
#
_cell.length_a   1.000
_cell.length_b   1.000
_cell.length_c   1.000
_cell.angle_alpha   90.00
_cell.angle_beta   90.00
_cell.angle_gamma   90.00
#
_symmetry.space_group_name_H-M   'P 1'
#
loop_
_entity.id
_entity.type
_entity.pdbx_description
1 polymer ?
#
loop_
_entity_poly.entity_id
_entity_poly.type
_entity_poly.pdbx_seq_one_letter_code
_entity_poly.pdbx_strand_id
1 'polypeptide(L)'
;MSAVSGYLVAALLNLASVTPAAYQKPAFLHNHSSAVVSLYQTLSQYSNSKDDASEVIQQVNSLLASGVELKLADMVVISMAMQNAINYQPEQVEQIYLSIKCRYKHSRRLRNYFFSCTLSGRQKLRSTIKALRYSLSMPSEFEQELSFIGHTSDDEELMSLANTRYGEISYESVYQAFLYRALTSNPLEHPNTIALLLRNLALAHNQIGSKNIERRLIVLIRELETENVIPHLTNGPSVYSYLTP
;
A
#
# COMPACT_ATOMS: atom_id res chain seq x y z
N MET A 1 33.74 11.15 -33.96
CA MET A 1 32.51 10.89 -33.19
C MET A 1 31.51 10.20 -34.11
N SER A 2 31.30 8.89 -33.95
CA SER A 2 30.43 8.08 -34.82
C SER A 2 29.04 7.90 -34.22
N ALA A 3 28.02 8.44 -34.90
CA ALA A 3 26.61 8.34 -34.55
C ALA A 3 25.97 7.03 -35.04
N VAL A 4 26.49 5.88 -34.62
CA VAL A 4 25.94 4.55 -35.02
C VAL A 4 25.49 3.71 -33.80
N SER A 5 25.74 4.16 -32.57
CA SER A 5 25.34 3.42 -31.36
C SER A 5 23.89 3.67 -30.89
N GLY A 6 23.17 4.64 -31.47
CA GLY A 6 21.86 5.07 -30.97
C GLY A 6 20.66 4.27 -31.48
N TYR A 7 20.78 3.59 -32.62
CA TYR A 7 19.64 2.94 -33.28
C TYR A 7 19.39 1.49 -32.83
N LEU A 8 20.38 0.83 -32.21
CA LEU A 8 20.25 -0.56 -31.75
C LEU A 8 19.53 -0.70 -30.40
N VAL A 9 19.48 0.35 -29.58
CA VAL A 9 18.75 0.33 -28.30
C VAL A 9 17.25 0.55 -28.50
N ALA A 10 16.86 1.37 -29.50
CA ALA A 10 15.45 1.64 -29.79
C ALA A 10 14.72 0.43 -30.39
N ALA A 11 15.43 -0.46 -31.09
CA ALA A 11 14.83 -1.66 -31.70
C ALA A 11 14.63 -2.82 -30.69
N LEU A 12 15.46 -2.92 -29.64
CA LEU A 12 15.30 -3.94 -28.59
C LEU A 12 14.22 -3.59 -27.56
N LEU A 13 13.83 -2.32 -27.44
CA LEU A 13 12.71 -1.89 -26.59
C LEU A 13 11.32 -2.11 -27.24
N ASN A 14 11.26 -2.30 -28.56
CA ASN A 14 10.00 -2.44 -29.31
C ASN A 14 9.67 -3.89 -29.73
N LEU A 15 10.46 -4.89 -29.32
CA LEU A 15 10.27 -6.30 -29.69
C LEU A 15 9.81 -7.22 -28.55
N ALA A 16 9.67 -6.71 -27.33
CA ALA A 16 8.80 -7.35 -26.36
C ALA A 16 7.39 -6.81 -26.64
N SER A 17 6.53 -7.64 -27.21
CA SER A 17 5.11 -7.35 -27.38
C SER A 17 4.48 -7.10 -26.00
N VAL A 18 4.52 -5.85 -25.55
CA VAL A 18 3.76 -5.39 -24.40
C VAL A 18 2.33 -5.29 -24.89
N THR A 19 1.54 -6.34 -24.64
CA THR A 19 0.09 -6.17 -24.51
C THR A 19 -0.13 -4.88 -23.72
N PRO A 20 -0.89 -3.90 -24.24
CA PRO A 20 -1.05 -2.61 -23.56
C PRO A 20 -1.47 -2.89 -22.12
N ALA A 21 -0.76 -2.28 -21.17
CA ALA A 21 -0.89 -2.52 -19.73
C ALA A 21 -2.32 -2.31 -19.18
N ALA A 22 -3.23 -1.80 -20.01
CA ALA A 22 -4.64 -1.55 -19.73
C ALA A 22 -5.48 -2.79 -19.36
N TYR A 23 -4.98 -4.03 -19.54
CA TYR A 23 -5.80 -5.24 -19.33
C TYR A 23 -5.27 -6.26 -18.32
N GLN A 24 -4.16 -5.99 -17.63
CA GLN A 24 -3.72 -6.89 -16.55
C GLN A 24 -4.33 -6.45 -15.22
N LYS A 25 -5.25 -7.27 -14.71
CA LYS A 25 -5.78 -7.17 -13.35
C LYS A 25 -4.59 -7.05 -12.38
N PRO A 26 -4.51 -5.98 -11.55
CA PRO A 26 -3.35 -5.80 -10.69
C PRO A 26 -3.26 -6.96 -9.69
N ALA A 27 -2.04 -7.41 -9.40
CA ALA A 27 -1.80 -8.62 -8.62
C ALA A 27 -2.47 -8.57 -7.22
N PHE A 28 -2.59 -7.38 -6.62
CA PHE A 28 -3.26 -7.22 -5.33
C PHE A 28 -4.78 -7.41 -5.37
N LEU A 29 -5.41 -7.33 -6.55
CA LEU A 29 -6.83 -7.62 -6.74
C LEU A 29 -7.09 -9.07 -7.15
N HIS A 30 -6.06 -9.92 -7.28
CA HIS A 30 -6.26 -11.34 -7.59
C HIS A 30 -7.24 -11.97 -6.57
N ASN A 31 -8.27 -12.68 -7.05
CA ASN A 31 -9.38 -13.21 -6.26
C ASN A 31 -10.32 -12.20 -5.56
N HIS A 32 -10.26 -10.91 -5.91
CA HIS A 32 -11.29 -9.93 -5.52
C HIS A 32 -12.50 -9.94 -6.45
N SER A 33 -13.62 -9.42 -5.95
CA SER A 33 -14.91 -9.36 -6.66
C SER A 33 -14.79 -8.64 -7.99
N SER A 34 -15.57 -9.07 -8.99
CA SER A 34 -15.62 -8.43 -10.30
C SER A 34 -15.98 -6.95 -10.21
N ALA A 35 -16.83 -6.57 -9.25
CA ALA A 35 -17.22 -5.18 -9.02
C ALA A 35 -16.04 -4.30 -8.58
N VAL A 36 -15.16 -4.78 -7.69
CA VAL A 36 -13.97 -4.02 -7.27
C VAL A 36 -12.94 -3.93 -8.41
N VAL A 37 -12.80 -5.01 -9.18
CA VAL A 37 -11.92 -5.02 -10.36
C VAL A 37 -12.43 -4.05 -11.43
N SER A 38 -13.74 -4.04 -11.68
CA SER A 38 -14.39 -3.10 -12.60
C SER A 38 -14.17 -1.65 -12.16
N LEU A 39 -14.36 -1.36 -10.87
CA LEU A 39 -14.09 -0.03 -10.32
C LEU A 39 -12.63 0.39 -10.56
N TYR A 40 -11.68 -0.52 -10.32
CA TYR A 40 -10.26 -0.24 -10.60
C TYR A 40 -10.01 0.05 -12.08
N GLN A 41 -10.61 -0.72 -13.00
CA GLN A 41 -10.49 -0.49 -14.45
C GLN A 41 -11.09 0.86 -14.88
N THR A 42 -12.25 1.25 -14.34
CA THR A 42 -12.83 2.57 -14.57
C THR A 42 -11.88 3.67 -14.07
N LEU A 43 -11.24 3.47 -12.91
CA LEU A 43 -10.26 4.42 -12.38
C LEU A 43 -9.01 4.54 -13.26
N SER A 44 -8.53 3.44 -13.85
CA SER A 44 -7.38 3.45 -14.77
C SER A 44 -7.64 4.22 -16.07
N GLN A 45 -8.91 4.41 -16.43
CA GLN A 45 -9.35 5.17 -17.61
C GLN A 45 -9.86 6.57 -17.25
N TYR A 46 -9.75 6.96 -15.97
CA TYR A 46 -10.31 8.20 -15.46
C TYR A 46 -9.67 9.42 -16.14
N SER A 47 -10.49 10.17 -16.87
CA SER A 47 -10.05 11.31 -17.68
C SER A 47 -10.13 12.65 -16.94
N ASN A 48 -10.39 12.60 -15.63
CA ASN A 48 -10.60 13.78 -14.78
C ASN A 48 -11.76 14.65 -15.28
N SER A 49 -12.94 14.04 -15.38
CA SER A 49 -14.19 14.67 -15.80
C SER A 49 -15.26 14.55 -14.71
N LYS A 50 -16.29 15.43 -14.76
CA LYS A 50 -17.44 15.36 -13.84
C LYS A 50 -18.28 14.10 -14.04
N ASP A 51 -18.38 13.62 -15.27
CA ASP A 51 -19.16 12.43 -15.62
C ASP A 51 -18.45 11.17 -15.11
N ASP A 52 -17.13 11.09 -15.28
CA ASP A 52 -16.29 10.02 -14.73
C ASP A 52 -16.38 9.98 -13.20
N ALA A 53 -16.34 11.15 -12.54
CA ALA A 53 -16.50 11.26 -11.10
C ALA A 53 -17.86 10.70 -10.65
N SER A 54 -18.91 10.96 -11.42
CA SER A 54 -20.27 10.48 -11.16
C SER A 54 -20.38 8.96 -11.30
N GLU A 55 -19.79 8.40 -12.35
CA GLU A 55 -19.76 6.96 -12.59
C GLU A 55 -19.00 6.23 -11.47
N VAL A 56 -17.81 6.70 -11.13
CA VAL A 56 -16.97 6.13 -10.06
C VAL A 56 -17.72 6.14 -8.72
N ILE A 57 -18.37 7.25 -8.36
CA ILE A 57 -19.14 7.35 -7.12
C ILE A 57 -20.34 6.41 -7.13
N GLN A 58 -21.03 6.27 -8.26
CA GLN A 58 -22.15 5.32 -8.40
C GLN A 58 -21.68 3.86 -8.21
N GLN A 59 -20.54 3.49 -8.77
CA GLN A 59 -19.96 2.16 -8.59
C GLN A 59 -19.54 1.91 -7.12
N VAL A 60 -18.92 2.90 -6.46
CA VAL A 60 -18.60 2.80 -5.02
C VAL A 60 -19.87 2.63 -4.19
N ASN A 61 -20.91 3.41 -4.43
CA ASN A 61 -22.17 3.30 -3.70
C ASN A 61 -22.82 1.92 -3.90
N SER A 62 -22.76 1.37 -5.10
CA SER A 62 -23.24 0.01 -5.41
C SER A 62 -22.46 -1.06 -4.64
N LEU A 63 -21.13 -0.94 -4.58
CA LEU A 63 -20.27 -1.80 -3.76
C LEU A 63 -20.64 -1.73 -2.28
N LEU A 64 -20.84 -0.52 -1.75
CA LEU A 64 -21.21 -0.33 -0.35
C LEU A 64 -22.60 -0.90 -0.04
N ALA A 65 -23.56 -0.76 -0.95
CA ALA A 65 -24.92 -1.27 -0.78
C ALA A 65 -24.99 -2.81 -0.76
N SER A 66 -24.02 -3.51 -1.36
CA SER A 66 -23.97 -4.98 -1.38
C SER A 66 -23.85 -5.64 0.00
N GLY A 67 -23.45 -4.88 1.03
CA GLY A 67 -23.29 -5.39 2.41
C GLY A 67 -22.07 -6.29 2.63
N VAL A 68 -21.27 -6.55 1.59
CA VAL A 68 -20.04 -7.34 1.69
C VAL A 68 -19.02 -6.64 2.58
N GLU A 69 -18.37 -7.41 3.47
CA GLU A 69 -17.25 -6.91 4.26
C GLU A 69 -16.08 -6.54 3.33
N LEU A 70 -15.67 -5.27 3.37
CA LEU A 70 -14.59 -4.77 2.53
C LEU A 70 -13.24 -5.28 3.07
N LYS A 71 -12.45 -5.91 2.21
CA LYS A 71 -11.04 -6.22 2.49
C LYS A 71 -10.17 -4.97 2.26
N LEU A 72 -8.92 -5.00 2.75
CA LEU A 72 -8.00 -3.87 2.59
C LEU A 72 -7.82 -3.44 1.12
N ALA A 73 -7.71 -4.40 0.20
CA ALA A 73 -7.60 -4.08 -1.23
C ALA A 73 -8.83 -3.35 -1.77
N ASP A 74 -10.04 -3.74 -1.35
CA ASP A 74 -11.28 -3.04 -1.73
C ASP A 74 -11.27 -1.60 -1.21
N MET A 75 -10.81 -1.41 0.03
CA MET A 75 -10.66 -0.08 0.65
C MET A 75 -9.60 0.78 -0.04
N VAL A 76 -8.54 0.18 -0.61
CA VAL A 76 -7.55 0.91 -1.43
C VAL A 76 -8.22 1.44 -2.69
N VAL A 77 -8.94 0.60 -3.44
CA VAL A 77 -9.63 1.01 -4.67
C VAL A 77 -10.69 2.08 -4.38
N ILE A 78 -11.49 1.91 -3.32
CA ILE A 78 -12.47 2.91 -2.88
C ILE A 78 -11.77 4.22 -2.47
N SER A 79 -10.61 4.16 -1.82
CA SER A 79 -9.83 5.35 -1.49
C SER A 79 -9.32 6.08 -2.72
N MET A 80 -8.89 5.37 -3.77
CA MET A 80 -8.50 5.96 -5.05
C MET A 80 -9.70 6.63 -5.73
N ALA A 81 -10.86 5.97 -5.73
CA ALA A 81 -12.11 6.54 -6.22
C ALA A 81 -12.48 7.85 -5.52
N MET A 82 -12.43 7.88 -4.19
CA MET A 82 -12.68 9.09 -3.42
C MET A 82 -11.70 10.22 -3.76
N GLN A 83 -10.42 9.90 -3.93
CA GLN A 83 -9.39 10.89 -4.28
C GLN A 83 -9.60 11.48 -5.68
N ASN A 84 -9.99 10.66 -6.65
CA ASN A 84 -10.26 11.13 -8.01
C ASN A 84 -11.54 11.96 -8.12
N ALA A 85 -12.57 11.61 -7.34
CA ALA A 85 -13.88 12.28 -7.40
C ALA A 85 -13.99 13.54 -6.50
N ILE A 86 -13.09 13.75 -5.53
CA ILE A 86 -13.23 14.81 -4.50
C ILE A 86 -13.41 16.21 -5.07
N ASN A 87 -12.75 16.52 -6.20
CA ASN A 87 -12.81 17.84 -6.82
C ASN A 87 -14.15 18.12 -7.53
N TYR A 88 -14.94 17.08 -7.83
CA TYR A 88 -16.21 17.18 -8.55
C TYR A 88 -17.43 16.88 -7.67
N GLN A 89 -17.27 16.00 -6.66
CA GLN A 89 -18.36 15.55 -5.78
C GLN A 89 -17.93 15.47 -4.31
N PRO A 90 -17.49 16.57 -3.68
CA PRO A 90 -16.95 16.55 -2.33
C PRO A 90 -17.95 16.05 -1.28
N GLU A 91 -19.23 16.39 -1.39
CA GLU A 91 -20.26 15.96 -0.44
C GLU A 91 -20.51 14.45 -0.51
N GLN A 92 -20.50 13.86 -1.71
CA GLN A 92 -20.67 12.43 -1.90
C GLN A 92 -19.46 11.66 -1.35
N VAL A 93 -18.24 12.17 -1.56
CA VAL A 93 -17.03 11.59 -0.99
C VAL A 93 -17.06 11.63 0.54
N GLU A 94 -17.50 12.74 1.14
CA GLU A 94 -17.68 12.84 2.59
C GLU A 94 -18.70 11.81 3.11
N GLN A 95 -19.84 11.66 2.43
CA GLN A 95 -20.86 10.68 2.80
C GLN A 95 -20.32 9.24 2.73
N ILE A 96 -19.58 8.90 1.68
CA ILE A 96 -18.91 7.59 1.55
C ILE A 96 -17.94 7.38 2.71
N TYR A 97 -17.10 8.37 3.01
CA TYR A 97 -16.12 8.29 4.08
C TYR A 97 -16.79 8.04 5.44
N LEU A 98 -17.83 8.82 5.77
CA LEU A 98 -18.58 8.68 7.02
C LEU A 98 -19.32 7.34 7.08
N SER A 99 -19.93 6.89 5.98
CA SER A 99 -20.63 5.61 5.89
C SER A 99 -19.70 4.43 6.22
N ILE A 100 -18.53 4.36 5.60
CA ILE A 100 -17.56 3.28 5.86
C ILE A 100 -16.98 3.37 7.28
N LYS A 101 -16.64 4.58 7.74
CA LYS A 101 -16.17 4.82 9.11
C LYS A 101 -17.18 4.35 10.15
N CYS A 102 -18.48 4.61 9.93
CA CYS A 102 -19.57 4.17 10.80
C CYS A 102 -19.77 2.66 10.74
N ARG A 103 -19.75 2.05 9.53
CA ARG A 103 -19.86 0.60 9.32
C ARG A 103 -18.85 -0.18 10.17
N TYR A 104 -17.61 0.29 10.25
CA TYR A 104 -16.54 -0.38 11.00
C TYR A 104 -16.30 0.19 12.41
N LYS A 105 -17.27 0.91 13.00
CA LYS A 105 -17.13 1.49 14.35
C LYS A 105 -16.68 0.47 15.41
N HIS A 106 -17.14 -0.77 15.30
CA HIS A 106 -16.89 -1.85 16.27
C HIS A 106 -15.73 -2.78 15.88
N SER A 107 -15.23 -2.71 14.63
CA SER A 107 -14.09 -3.52 14.18
C SER A 107 -12.82 -2.69 14.16
N ARG A 108 -11.99 -2.81 15.21
CA ARG A 108 -10.71 -2.09 15.27
C ARG A 108 -9.80 -2.41 14.08
N ARG A 109 -9.76 -3.67 13.65
CA ARG A 109 -8.96 -4.12 12.49
C ARG A 109 -9.40 -3.43 11.20
N LEU A 110 -10.67 -3.59 10.81
CA LEU A 110 -11.20 -3.05 9.55
C LEU A 110 -11.20 -1.51 9.54
N ARG A 111 -11.44 -0.89 10.69
CA ARG A 111 -11.37 0.57 10.82
C ARG A 111 -9.95 1.09 10.58
N ASN A 112 -8.91 0.41 11.08
CA ASN A 112 -7.53 0.80 10.82
C ASN A 112 -7.09 0.48 9.39
N TYR A 113 -7.62 -0.57 8.76
CA TYR A 113 -7.45 -0.79 7.31
C TYR A 113 -7.98 0.41 6.52
N PHE A 114 -9.21 0.82 6.80
CA PHE A 114 -9.84 1.96 6.13
C PHE A 114 -9.01 3.23 6.32
N PHE A 115 -8.65 3.55 7.57
CA PHE A 115 -7.84 4.73 7.88
C PHE A 115 -6.43 4.68 7.29
N SER A 116 -5.83 3.49 7.15
CA SER A 116 -4.53 3.35 6.49
C SER A 116 -4.58 3.74 5.02
N CYS A 117 -5.76 3.63 4.37
CA CYS A 117 -5.96 4.02 2.98
C CYS A 117 -6.31 5.51 2.87
N THR A 118 -7.24 6.00 3.69
CA THR A 118 -7.91 7.30 3.49
C THR A 118 -7.28 8.48 4.23
N LEU A 119 -6.61 8.25 5.35
CA LEU A 119 -5.98 9.35 6.10
C LEU A 119 -4.64 9.74 5.47
N SER A 120 -4.10 10.88 5.91
CA SER A 120 -2.80 11.40 5.48
C SER A 120 -1.85 11.66 6.67
N GLY A 121 -0.57 11.75 6.36
CA GLY A 121 0.50 12.15 7.29
C GLY A 121 0.56 11.27 8.54
N ARG A 122 0.73 11.90 9.71
CA ARG A 122 0.89 11.19 11.00
C ARG A 122 -0.32 10.33 11.37
N GLN A 123 -1.52 10.71 10.95
CA GLN A 123 -2.73 9.92 11.22
C GLN A 123 -2.78 8.64 10.39
N LYS A 124 -2.35 8.71 9.11
CA LYS A 124 -2.14 7.53 8.27
C LYS A 124 -1.09 6.63 8.90
N LEU A 125 0.07 7.17 9.26
CA LEU A 125 1.16 6.42 9.88
C LEU A 125 0.67 5.61 11.09
N ARG A 126 0.03 6.29 12.05
CA ARG A 126 -0.50 5.63 13.25
C ARG A 126 -1.52 4.55 12.93
N SER A 127 -2.41 4.78 11.98
CA SER A 127 -3.45 3.82 11.60
C SER A 127 -2.88 2.62 10.85
N THR A 128 -1.87 2.83 10.00
CA THR A 128 -1.15 1.77 9.29
C THR A 128 -0.34 0.90 10.25
N ILE A 129 0.35 1.48 11.22
CA ILE A 129 1.06 0.73 12.28
C ILE A 129 0.08 -0.16 13.06
N LYS A 130 -1.07 0.38 13.44
CA LYS A 130 -2.15 -0.38 14.09
C LYS A 130 -2.67 -1.52 13.22
N ALA A 131 -2.92 -1.24 11.93
CA ALA A 131 -3.36 -2.23 10.97
C ALA A 131 -2.34 -3.37 10.80
N LEU A 132 -1.03 -3.05 10.76
CA LEU A 132 0.03 -4.05 10.74
C LEU A 132 0.02 -4.88 12.01
N ARG A 133 -0.05 -4.25 13.19
CA ARG A 133 -0.13 -4.98 14.46
C ARG A 133 -1.26 -6.02 14.44
N TYR A 134 -2.47 -5.60 14.08
CA TYR A 134 -3.62 -6.51 14.04
C TYR A 134 -3.48 -7.62 12.99
N SER A 135 -2.79 -7.36 11.88
CA SER A 135 -2.62 -8.34 10.81
C SER A 135 -1.53 -9.37 11.11
N LEU A 136 -0.58 -8.99 11.97
CA LEU A 136 0.51 -9.85 12.45
C LEU A 136 0.21 -10.48 13.81
N SER A 137 -0.96 -10.21 14.40
CA SER A 137 -1.32 -10.62 15.77
C SER A 137 -0.25 -10.23 16.82
N MET A 138 0.42 -9.09 16.61
CA MET A 138 1.49 -8.61 17.47
C MET A 138 0.93 -7.92 18.73
N PRO A 139 1.69 -7.88 19.84
CA PRO A 139 1.25 -7.23 21.07
C PRO A 139 1.39 -5.69 20.96
N SER A 140 0.91 -4.94 21.97
CA SER A 140 0.86 -3.47 21.92
C SER A 140 2.22 -2.80 21.80
N GLU A 141 3.27 -3.45 22.30
CA GLU A 141 4.67 -3.04 22.28
C GLU A 141 5.14 -2.85 20.84
N PHE A 142 4.65 -3.66 19.90
CA PHE A 142 4.91 -3.50 18.48
C PHE A 142 4.47 -2.13 17.95
N GLU A 143 3.31 -1.62 18.39
CA GLU A 143 2.88 -0.26 18.00
C GLU A 143 3.83 0.79 18.56
N GLN A 144 4.29 0.61 19.81
CA GLN A 144 5.16 1.57 20.49
C GLN A 144 6.52 1.63 19.79
N GLU A 145 7.16 0.48 19.61
CA GLU A 145 8.47 0.35 18.97
C GLU A 145 8.46 0.86 17.52
N LEU A 146 7.42 0.54 16.74
CA LEU A 146 7.32 1.00 15.35
C LEU A 146 6.94 2.48 15.24
N SER A 147 6.25 3.03 16.24
CA SER A 147 5.89 4.46 16.29
C SER A 147 7.04 5.35 16.76
N PHE A 148 8.03 4.77 17.44
CA PHE A 148 9.10 5.53 18.05
C PHE A 148 10.20 5.82 17.03
N ILE A 149 10.20 7.05 16.53
CA ILE A 149 11.26 7.58 15.68
C ILE A 149 12.46 7.92 16.57
N GLY A 150 13.41 7.01 16.70
CA GLY A 150 14.73 7.29 17.29
C GLY A 150 15.16 6.44 18.48
N HIS A 151 14.65 5.21 18.66
CA HIS A 151 15.11 4.39 19.79
C HIS A 151 16.51 3.78 19.54
N THR A 152 17.37 3.88 20.55
CA THR A 152 18.36 2.85 20.88
C THR A 152 17.57 1.68 21.46
N SER A 153 17.32 0.62 20.67
CA SER A 153 16.77 -0.60 21.24
C SER A 153 17.87 -1.30 22.05
N ASP A 154 17.55 -1.77 23.25
CA ASP A 154 18.47 -2.58 24.07
C ASP A 154 18.44 -4.07 23.66
N ASP A 155 17.66 -4.39 22.62
CA ASP A 155 17.60 -5.71 22.02
C ASP A 155 18.87 -5.99 21.20
N GLU A 156 19.85 -6.65 21.83
CA GLU A 156 21.11 -7.02 21.21
C GLU A 156 20.93 -7.90 19.96
N GLU A 157 19.91 -8.76 19.94
CA GLU A 157 19.62 -9.60 18.77
C GLU A 157 19.14 -8.75 17.59
N LEU A 158 18.29 -7.76 17.86
CA LEU A 158 17.83 -6.82 16.84
C LEU A 158 18.97 -5.96 16.29
N MET A 159 19.87 -5.48 17.17
CA MET A 159 21.06 -4.73 16.77
C MET A 159 22.02 -5.58 15.94
N SER A 160 22.24 -6.83 16.36
CA SER A 160 23.03 -7.82 15.63
C SER A 160 22.42 -8.12 14.26
N LEU A 161 21.09 -8.28 14.18
CA LEU A 161 20.37 -8.47 12.93
C LEU A 161 20.53 -7.25 12.00
N ALA A 162 20.36 -6.03 12.52
CA ALA A 162 20.53 -4.80 11.75
C ALA A 162 21.95 -4.70 11.17
N ASN A 163 22.97 -4.95 11.98
CA ASN A 163 24.37 -4.91 11.55
C ASN A 163 24.70 -6.00 10.52
N THR A 164 24.28 -7.24 10.79
CA THR A 164 24.58 -8.40 9.93
C THR A 164 23.90 -8.26 8.57
N ARG A 165 22.67 -7.75 8.55
CA ARG A 165 21.83 -7.70 7.35
C ARG A 165 22.03 -6.43 6.53
N TYR A 166 22.25 -5.30 7.19
CA TYR A 166 22.33 -3.99 6.52
C TYR A 166 23.69 -3.30 6.64
N GLY A 167 24.65 -3.92 7.33
CA GLY A 167 26.03 -3.44 7.44
C GLY A 167 26.23 -2.25 8.38
N GLU A 168 25.18 -1.82 9.09
CA GLU A 168 25.24 -0.69 10.01
C GLU A 168 24.19 -0.81 11.12
N ILE A 169 24.48 -0.17 12.27
CA ILE A 169 23.52 0.06 13.35
C ILE A 169 23.14 1.53 13.31
N SER A 170 22.05 1.83 12.62
CA SER A 170 21.42 3.14 12.52
C SER A 170 19.95 3.02 12.92
N TYR A 171 19.32 4.14 13.26
CA TYR A 171 17.87 4.14 13.54
C TYR A 171 17.07 3.52 12.38
N GLU A 172 17.45 3.86 11.15
CA GLU A 172 16.90 3.31 9.92
C GLU A 172 17.08 1.80 9.78
N SER A 173 18.30 1.28 10.02
CA SER A 173 18.57 -0.15 9.87
C SER A 173 17.91 -0.99 10.96
N VAL A 174 17.83 -0.45 12.19
CA VAL A 174 17.10 -1.07 13.31
C VAL A 174 15.61 -1.11 13.03
N TYR A 175 15.02 -0.02 12.54
CA TYR A 175 13.62 0.02 12.11
C TYR A 175 13.34 -1.02 11.01
N GLN A 176 14.24 -1.13 10.03
CA GLN A 176 14.12 -2.12 8.96
C GLN A 176 14.24 -3.56 9.48
N ALA A 177 15.20 -3.82 10.37
CA ALA A 177 15.41 -5.13 11.00
C ALA A 177 14.23 -5.54 11.87
N PHE A 178 13.63 -4.59 12.58
CA PHE A 178 12.49 -4.84 13.45
C PHE A 178 11.28 -5.35 12.67
N LEU A 179 10.95 -4.65 11.58
CA LEU A 179 9.90 -5.10 10.66
C LEU A 179 10.26 -6.42 9.99
N TYR A 180 11.49 -6.59 9.51
CA TYR A 180 11.93 -7.84 8.90
C TYR A 180 11.71 -9.03 9.85
N ARG A 181 12.16 -8.92 11.10
CA ARG A 181 11.98 -9.95 12.13
C ARG A 181 10.49 -10.24 12.35
N ALA A 182 9.68 -9.21 12.58
CA ALA A 182 8.25 -9.37 12.77
C ALA A 182 7.52 -10.06 11.61
N LEU A 183 8.02 -9.88 10.37
CA LEU A 183 7.43 -10.42 9.15
C LEU A 183 7.92 -11.83 8.79
N THR A 184 9.04 -12.28 9.37
CA THR A 184 9.68 -13.55 9.04
C THR A 184 9.69 -14.55 10.19
N SER A 185 9.43 -14.13 11.43
CA SER A 185 9.37 -15.04 12.58
C SER A 185 8.27 -16.10 12.47
N ASN A 186 7.19 -15.84 11.73
CA ASN A 186 6.07 -16.77 11.54
C ASN A 186 5.48 -16.67 10.13
N PRO A 187 4.87 -17.74 9.59
CA PRO A 187 4.12 -17.67 8.34
C PRO A 187 2.99 -16.63 8.41
N LEU A 188 2.86 -15.82 7.35
CA LEU A 188 1.82 -14.79 7.27
C LEU A 188 0.48 -15.39 6.82
N GLU A 189 -0.58 -15.16 7.60
CA GLU A 189 -1.94 -15.61 7.25
C GLU A 189 -2.50 -14.90 6.01
N HIS A 190 -2.17 -13.61 5.85
CA HIS A 190 -2.69 -12.76 4.78
C HIS A 190 -1.58 -11.92 4.11
N PRO A 191 -0.68 -12.54 3.35
CA PRO A 191 0.52 -11.88 2.83
C PRO A 191 0.19 -10.71 1.87
N ASN A 192 -0.90 -10.78 1.09
CA ASN A 192 -1.36 -9.66 0.24
C ASN A 192 -1.73 -8.43 1.07
N THR A 193 -2.42 -8.63 2.20
CA THR A 193 -2.81 -7.54 3.12
C THR A 193 -1.57 -6.89 3.71
N ILE A 194 -0.59 -7.69 4.15
CA ILE A 194 0.68 -7.20 4.68
C ILE A 194 1.43 -6.39 3.62
N ALA A 195 1.53 -6.89 2.39
CA ALA A 195 2.18 -6.17 1.30
C ALA A 195 1.56 -4.79 1.04
N LEU A 196 0.22 -4.67 1.05
CA LEU A 196 -0.48 -3.38 0.92
C LEU A 196 -0.21 -2.46 2.12
N LEU A 197 -0.19 -3.00 3.35
CA LEU A 197 0.06 -2.20 4.54
C LEU A 197 1.50 -1.67 4.61
N LEU A 198 2.49 -2.46 4.22
CA LEU A 198 3.89 -2.02 4.16
C LEU A 198 4.06 -0.87 3.16
N ARG A 199 3.37 -0.95 2.02
CA ARG A 199 3.35 0.13 1.04
C ARG A 199 2.63 1.38 1.54
N ASN A 200 1.49 1.21 2.23
CA ASN A 200 0.81 2.32 2.91
C ASN A 200 1.68 2.94 4.02
N LEU A 201 2.54 2.15 4.65
CA LEU A 201 3.48 2.60 5.69
C LEU A 201 4.60 3.44 5.07
N ALA A 202 5.18 2.99 3.95
CA ALA A 202 6.15 3.77 3.19
C ALA A 202 5.55 5.11 2.74
N LEU A 203 4.32 5.11 2.21
CA LEU A 203 3.61 6.33 1.83
C LEU A 203 3.39 7.26 3.02
N ALA A 204 3.01 6.71 4.19
CA ALA A 204 2.80 7.52 5.38
C ALA A 204 4.09 8.20 5.85
N HIS A 205 5.23 7.50 5.79
CA HIS A 205 6.55 8.08 6.08
C HIS A 205 6.95 9.16 5.07
N ASN A 206 6.69 8.95 3.78
CA ASN A 206 6.88 9.97 2.75
C ASN A 206 6.09 11.26 3.08
N GLN A 207 4.80 11.11 3.42
CA GLN A 207 3.91 12.23 3.71
C GLN A 207 4.29 13.05 4.95
N ILE A 208 5.05 12.49 5.89
CA ILE A 208 5.55 13.21 7.08
C ILE A 208 6.99 13.69 6.94
N GLY A 209 7.62 13.51 5.77
CA GLY A 209 8.99 13.94 5.50
C GLY A 209 10.09 12.96 5.94
N SER A 210 9.75 11.75 6.39
CA SER A 210 10.70 10.71 6.83
C SER A 210 11.27 9.90 5.65
N LYS A 211 11.93 10.59 4.71
CA LYS A 211 12.42 10.02 3.43
C LYS A 211 13.41 8.85 3.58
N ASN A 212 14.24 8.84 4.63
CA ASN A 212 15.19 7.75 4.85
C ASN A 212 14.48 6.44 5.22
N ILE A 213 13.48 6.52 6.11
CA ILE A 213 12.67 5.36 6.52
C ILE A 213 11.81 4.87 5.35
N GLU A 214 11.23 5.78 4.57
CA GLU A 214 10.53 5.43 3.33
C GLU A 214 11.43 4.60 2.40
N ARG A 215 12.67 5.06 2.13
CA ARG A 215 13.61 4.34 1.25
C ARG A 215 13.97 2.97 1.81
N ARG A 216 14.19 2.86 3.13
CA ARG A 216 14.49 1.60 3.81
C ARG A 216 13.30 0.63 3.76
N LEU A 217 12.07 1.12 3.90
CA LEU A 217 10.85 0.35 3.70
C LEU A 217 10.71 -0.16 2.27
N ILE A 218 11.03 0.67 1.27
CA ILE A 218 11.03 0.25 -0.15
C ILE A 218 12.02 -0.89 -0.39
N VAL A 219 13.21 -0.81 0.19
CA VAL A 219 14.22 -1.88 0.12
C VAL A 219 13.71 -3.16 0.80
N LEU A 220 13.19 -3.04 2.02
CA LEU A 220 12.62 -4.17 2.77
C LEU A 220 11.46 -4.85 2.02
N ILE A 221 10.55 -4.09 1.42
CA ILE A 221 9.45 -4.65 0.63
C ILE A 221 9.99 -5.52 -0.52
N ARG A 222 11.00 -5.03 -1.25
CA ARG A 222 11.62 -5.78 -2.36
C ARG A 222 12.33 -7.03 -1.89
N GLU A 223 13.00 -6.94 -0.74
CA GLU A 223 13.66 -8.08 -0.09
C GLU A 223 12.62 -9.17 0.25
N LEU A 224 11.55 -8.81 0.94
CA LEU A 224 10.47 -9.73 1.32
C LEU A 224 9.75 -10.33 0.10
N GLU A 225 9.63 -9.58 -1.00
CA GLU A 225 9.11 -10.10 -2.27
C GLU A 225 10.06 -11.11 -2.92
N THR A 226 11.36 -10.84 -2.90
CA THR A 226 12.40 -11.75 -3.43
C THR A 226 12.48 -13.04 -2.61
N GLU A 227 12.32 -12.93 -1.30
CA GLU A 227 12.27 -14.06 -0.36
C GLU A 227 10.91 -14.79 -0.35
N ASN A 228 9.94 -14.36 -1.16
CA ASN A 228 8.57 -14.89 -1.21
C ASN A 228 7.81 -14.83 0.13
N VAL A 229 8.20 -13.93 1.04
CA VAL A 229 7.47 -13.68 2.30
C VAL A 229 6.16 -12.95 2.01
N ILE A 230 6.17 -12.02 1.05
CA ILE A 230 4.99 -11.30 0.58
C ILE A 230 4.92 -11.36 -0.96
N PRO A 231 3.73 -11.26 -1.57
CA PRO A 231 3.60 -11.24 -3.03
C PRO A 231 4.11 -9.93 -3.64
N HIS A 232 4.56 -10.03 -4.88
CA HIS A 232 4.77 -8.85 -5.72
C HIS A 232 3.41 -8.29 -6.17
N LEU A 233 3.06 -7.10 -5.69
CA LEU A 233 1.72 -6.51 -5.93
C LEU A 233 1.64 -5.57 -7.14
N THR A 234 2.76 -5.25 -7.75
CA THR A 234 2.90 -4.13 -8.69
C THR A 234 3.56 -4.59 -9.98
N ASN A 235 3.03 -4.19 -11.14
CA ASN A 235 3.66 -4.47 -12.44
C ASN A 235 4.68 -3.37 -12.85
N GLY A 236 4.80 -2.30 -12.06
CA GLY A 236 5.69 -1.17 -12.32
C GLY A 236 6.85 -1.08 -11.31
N PRO A 237 7.91 -0.30 -11.61
CA PRO A 237 9.11 -0.21 -10.78
C PRO A 237 8.88 0.52 -9.44
N SER A 238 7.71 1.17 -9.29
CA SER A 238 7.34 1.97 -8.12
C SER A 238 6.54 1.15 -7.11
N VAL A 239 6.95 1.21 -5.84
CA VAL A 239 6.24 0.65 -4.68
C VAL A 239 4.85 1.28 -4.52
N TYR A 240 4.63 2.47 -5.09
CA TYR A 240 3.36 3.19 -5.10
C TYR A 240 2.48 2.89 -6.32
N SER A 241 2.90 2.04 -7.25
CA SER A 241 2.18 1.87 -8.52
C SER A 241 0.77 1.29 -8.38
N TYR A 242 0.42 0.71 -7.23
CA TYR A 242 -0.96 0.30 -6.93
C TYR A 242 -1.85 1.45 -6.45
N LEU A 243 -1.27 2.62 -6.14
CA LEU A 243 -1.97 3.86 -5.77
C LEU A 243 -2.18 4.78 -6.97
N THR A 244 -1.43 4.55 -8.06
CA THR A 244 -1.71 5.17 -9.36
C THR A 244 -2.71 4.29 -10.09
N PRO A 245 -3.89 4.81 -10.48
CA PRO A 245 -4.78 4.12 -11.40
C PRO A 245 -4.09 3.80 -12.73
#